data_AF-A0AAD9V8L5-F1
#
_entry.id   AF-A0AAD9V8L5-F1
#
_cell.length_a   1.000
_cell.length_b   1.000
_cell.length_c   1.000
_cell.angle_alpha   90.00
_cell.angle_beta   90.00
_cell.angle_gamma   90.00
#
_symmetry.space_group_name_H-M   'P 1'
#
loop_
_entity.id
_entity.type
_entity.pdbx_description
1 polymer ?
#
loop_
_entity_poly.entity_id
_entity_poly.type
_entity_poly.pdbx_seq_one_letter_code
_entity_poly.pdbx_strand_id
1 'polypeptide(L)'
;MSAPILLLSLLLVQATCSEAKLSPQDLHIFLKQVGISFDKFLQHAKRLLPQLSDSNGVITTTVAGRTYHLPEASCMPRPQAVKVPKVTGTSTFPDYVILDRCDGGCPYAQQIARCLVTHQEKIEVMVTKVNAFSRKLETVAMYNHTRCDCGCIKKPSDCDYTKHRWDSSTCKCRCIAHGSHCNTRMQAWNEQDCACECIHAPVDCGRTKEWDFINCGCRLPPKLS
;
A
#
# COMPACT_ATOMS: atom_id res chain seq x y z
N MET A 1 -5.18 -25.48 18.13
CA MET A 1 -3.74 -25.57 18.43
C MET A 1 -3.57 -25.38 19.92
N SER A 2 -3.04 -26.38 20.59
CA SER A 2 -3.00 -26.49 22.05
C SER A 2 -2.11 -25.40 22.65
N ALA A 3 -2.55 -24.79 23.77
CA ALA A 3 -1.85 -23.74 24.52
C ALA A 3 -0.33 -23.95 24.78
N PRO A 4 0.22 -25.18 24.88
CA PRO A 4 1.66 -25.37 25.09
C PRO A 4 2.52 -24.97 23.87
N ILE A 5 1.97 -25.06 22.66
CA ILE A 5 2.69 -24.74 21.41
C ILE A 5 2.87 -23.23 21.26
N LEU A 6 1.90 -22.45 21.74
CA LEU A 6 1.95 -20.99 21.72
C LEU A 6 2.98 -20.45 22.73
N LEU A 7 3.08 -21.07 23.90
CA LEU A 7 4.07 -20.68 24.91
C LEU A 7 5.51 -20.97 24.44
N LEU A 8 5.74 -22.13 23.79
CA LEU A 8 7.04 -22.45 23.20
C LEU A 8 7.43 -21.47 22.09
N SER A 9 6.47 -21.04 21.26
CA SER A 9 6.73 -20.06 20.19
C SER A 9 6.98 -18.66 20.74
N LEU A 10 6.33 -18.25 21.84
CA LEU A 10 6.65 -17.00 22.55
C LEU A 10 8.02 -17.02 23.22
N LEU A 11 8.43 -18.15 23.82
CA LEU A 11 9.75 -18.31 24.43
C LEU A 11 10.86 -18.35 23.37
N LEU A 12 10.62 -18.97 22.21
CA LEU A 12 11.53 -18.93 21.06
C LEU A 12 11.70 -17.51 20.52
N VAL A 13 10.61 -16.73 20.43
CA VAL A 13 10.68 -15.32 20.02
C VAL A 13 11.46 -14.48 21.02
N GLN A 14 11.28 -14.68 22.34
CA GLN A 14 12.10 -14.02 23.36
C GLN A 14 13.60 -14.41 23.26
N ALA A 15 13.90 -15.69 23.05
CA ALA A 15 15.28 -16.17 22.91
C ALA A 15 15.96 -15.61 21.64
N THR A 16 15.25 -15.50 20.51
CA THR A 16 15.80 -14.92 19.28
C THR A 16 15.92 -13.39 19.33
N CYS A 17 15.05 -12.71 20.08
CA CYS A 17 15.09 -11.25 20.22
C CYS A 17 16.22 -10.76 21.15
N SER A 18 16.73 -11.61 22.05
CA SER A 18 17.78 -11.19 22.99
C SER A 18 19.19 -11.17 22.38
N GLU A 19 19.40 -11.80 21.22
CA GLU A 19 20.72 -11.85 20.56
C GLU A 19 20.74 -11.32 19.12
N ALA A 20 19.59 -11.12 18.48
CA ALA A 20 19.52 -10.57 17.12
C ALA A 20 18.63 -9.33 17.06
N LYS A 21 19.17 -8.23 16.52
CA LYS A 21 18.40 -7.07 16.04
C LYS A 21 17.52 -7.51 14.86
N LEU A 22 16.45 -8.26 15.12
CA LEU A 22 15.47 -8.61 14.10
C LEU A 22 14.76 -7.33 13.66
N SER A 23 14.79 -7.04 12.36
CA SER A 23 13.97 -5.97 11.81
C SER A 23 12.49 -6.38 11.84
N PRO A 24 11.55 -5.43 11.81
CA PRO A 24 10.12 -5.73 11.70
C PRO A 24 9.77 -6.63 10.50
N GLN A 25 10.60 -6.60 9.45
CA GLN A 25 10.44 -7.41 8.24
C GLN A 25 10.81 -8.89 8.50
N ASP A 26 11.85 -9.13 9.29
CA ASP A 26 12.30 -10.48 9.66
C ASP A 26 11.28 -11.18 10.56
N LEU A 27 10.67 -10.43 11.48
CA LEU A 27 9.60 -10.94 12.34
C LEU A 27 8.37 -11.35 11.53
N HIS A 28 7.98 -10.56 10.52
CA HIS A 28 6.85 -10.89 9.65
C HIS A 28 7.10 -12.17 8.84
N ILE A 29 8.33 -12.36 8.33
CA ILE A 29 8.74 -13.56 7.60
C ILE A 29 8.71 -14.79 8.52
N PHE A 30 9.26 -14.67 9.73
CA PHE A 30 9.29 -15.74 10.72
C PHE A 30 7.87 -16.20 11.12
N LEU A 31 6.97 -15.27 11.44
CA LEU A 31 5.60 -15.58 11.83
C LEU A 31 4.84 -16.34 10.73
N LYS A 32 5.10 -16.00 9.46
CA LYS A 32 4.52 -16.69 8.31
C LYS A 32 5.08 -18.11 8.14
N GLN A 33 6.37 -18.35 8.39
CA GLN A 33 6.98 -19.69 8.32
C GLN A 33 6.38 -20.64 9.36
N VAL A 34 6.01 -20.14 10.53
CA VAL A 34 5.37 -20.94 11.60
C VAL A 34 3.83 -20.95 11.51
N GLY A 35 3.25 -20.45 10.41
CA GLY A 35 1.81 -20.50 10.15
C GLY A 35 0.96 -19.56 11.02
N ILE A 36 1.58 -18.54 11.63
CA ILE A 36 0.91 -17.57 12.49
C ILE A 36 0.67 -16.30 11.69
N SER A 37 -0.60 -15.89 11.58
CA SER A 37 -0.95 -14.58 11.00
C SER A 37 -0.36 -13.46 11.84
N PHE A 38 0.29 -12.49 11.18
CA PHE A 38 0.85 -11.32 11.84
C PHE A 38 -0.20 -10.56 12.65
N ASP A 39 -1.42 -10.41 12.13
CA ASP A 39 -2.52 -9.77 12.85
C ASP A 39 -2.96 -10.55 14.08
N LYS A 40 -3.02 -11.90 13.99
CA LYS A 40 -3.30 -12.75 15.16
C LYS A 40 -2.19 -12.69 16.20
N PHE A 41 -0.93 -12.67 15.75
CA PHE A 41 0.23 -12.47 16.62
C PHE A 41 0.15 -11.12 17.31
N LEU A 42 -0.12 -10.03 16.59
CA LEU A 42 -0.28 -8.69 17.15
C LEU A 42 -1.46 -8.61 18.13
N GLN A 43 -2.61 -9.22 17.80
CA GLN A 43 -3.76 -9.27 18.72
C GLN A 43 -3.43 -10.04 20.01
N HIS A 44 -2.65 -11.11 19.92
CA HIS A 44 -2.24 -11.89 21.08
C HIS A 44 -1.15 -11.18 21.89
N ALA A 45 -0.17 -10.57 21.22
CA ALA A 45 0.86 -9.75 21.82
C ALA A 45 0.27 -8.53 22.56
N LYS A 46 -0.75 -7.87 21.99
CA LYS A 46 -1.52 -6.79 22.64
C LYS A 46 -2.25 -7.24 23.91
N ARG A 47 -2.67 -8.52 24.00
CA ARG A 47 -3.29 -9.08 25.21
C ARG A 47 -2.26 -9.42 26.30
N LEU A 48 -1.07 -9.88 25.92
CA LEU A 48 -0.02 -10.30 26.85
C LEU A 48 0.87 -9.14 27.32
N LEU A 49 1.02 -8.12 26.49
CA LEU A 49 1.78 -6.90 26.77
C LEU A 49 0.90 -5.69 26.44
N PRO A 50 0.10 -5.20 27.40
CA PRO A 50 -0.71 -4.00 27.23
C PRO A 50 0.13 -2.78 26.78
N GLN A 51 1.42 -2.78 27.15
CA GLN A 51 2.40 -1.75 26.78
C GLN A 51 2.78 -1.76 25.29
N LEU A 52 2.50 -2.83 24.54
CA LEU A 52 2.65 -2.86 23.07
C LEU A 52 1.45 -2.24 22.34
N SER A 53 0.36 -1.90 23.05
CA SER A 53 -0.76 -1.17 22.46
C SER A 53 -0.47 0.32 22.29
N ASP A 54 0.49 0.88 23.05
CA ASP A 54 0.70 2.32 23.17
C ASP A 54 2.13 2.77 22.85
N SER A 55 2.94 1.96 22.16
CA SER A 55 4.25 2.43 21.65
C SER A 55 4.15 3.27 20.38
N ASN A 56 2.94 3.74 20.00
CA ASN A 56 2.76 4.81 19.04
C ASN A 56 2.45 6.08 19.83
N GLY A 57 3.49 6.83 20.17
CA GLY A 57 3.41 8.02 21.02
C GLY A 57 2.26 8.93 20.62
N VAL A 58 1.24 9.03 21.49
CA VAL A 58 0.20 10.04 21.36
C VAL A 58 0.89 11.39 21.42
N ILE A 59 0.96 12.08 20.27
CA ILE A 59 1.55 13.41 20.22
C ILE A 59 0.61 14.31 20.99
N THR A 60 1.12 14.90 22.08
CA THR A 60 0.40 15.93 22.82
C THR A 60 0.93 17.28 22.40
N THR A 61 0.02 18.21 22.11
CA THR A 61 0.39 19.61 21.85
C THR A 61 -0.45 20.51 22.74
N THR A 62 0.16 21.57 23.30
CA THR A 62 -0.54 22.51 24.17
C THR A 62 -0.67 23.85 23.44
N VAL A 63 -1.91 24.31 23.27
CA VAL A 63 -2.21 25.62 22.66
C VAL A 63 -3.11 26.39 23.61
N ALA A 64 -2.69 27.60 24.01
CA ALA A 64 -3.41 28.46 24.96
C ALA A 64 -3.84 27.74 26.25
N GLY A 65 -2.95 26.90 26.80
CA GLY A 65 -3.21 26.13 28.03
C GLY A 65 -4.11 24.89 27.86
N ARG A 66 -4.59 24.60 26.64
CA ARG A 66 -5.34 23.36 26.35
C ARG A 66 -4.41 22.31 25.76
N THR A 67 -4.42 21.13 26.35
CA THR A 67 -3.69 19.96 25.83
C THR A 67 -4.57 19.24 24.80
N TYR A 68 -4.02 19.03 23.61
CA TYR A 68 -4.63 18.27 22.53
C TYR A 68 -3.90 16.94 22.40
N HIS A 69 -4.66 15.86 22.42
CA HIS A 69 -4.16 14.52 22.14
C HIS A 69 -4.39 14.22 20.65
N LEU A 70 -3.31 13.92 19.93
CA LEU A 70 -3.33 13.66 18.50
C LEU A 70 -2.96 12.18 18.25
N PRO A 71 -3.91 11.24 18.48
CA PRO A 71 -3.67 9.85 18.14
C PRO A 71 -3.60 9.68 16.61
N GLU A 72 -2.86 8.67 16.16
CA GLU A 72 -2.85 8.26 14.76
C GLU A 72 -4.27 7.88 14.31
N ALA A 73 -4.74 8.47 13.22
CA ALA A 73 -6.05 8.17 12.66
C ALA A 73 -5.98 6.90 11.81
N SER A 74 -6.30 5.73 12.37
CA SER A 74 -6.30 4.46 11.64
C SER A 74 -7.35 4.41 10.51
N CYS A 75 -7.10 3.57 9.50
CA CYS A 75 -8.04 3.30 8.41
C CYS A 75 -9.39 2.76 8.90
N MET A 76 -10.46 3.53 8.72
CA MET A 76 -11.83 3.15 9.07
C MET A 76 -12.87 4.05 8.36
N PRO A 77 -14.16 3.67 8.30
CA PRO A 77 -15.21 4.56 7.83
C PRO A 77 -15.32 5.80 8.75
N ARG A 78 -15.39 6.99 8.15
CA ARG A 78 -15.53 8.27 8.86
C ARG A 78 -16.54 9.16 8.14
N PRO A 79 -17.35 9.94 8.88
CA PRO A 79 -18.28 10.89 8.28
C PRO A 79 -17.54 11.95 7.45
N GLN A 80 -17.91 12.09 6.18
CA GLN A 80 -17.37 13.09 5.26
C GLN A 80 -18.48 13.76 4.45
N ALA A 81 -18.29 15.02 4.09
CA ALA A 81 -19.16 15.71 3.15
C ALA A 81 -18.91 15.21 1.72
N VAL A 82 -19.90 14.54 1.14
CA VAL A 82 -19.84 13.95 -0.20
C VAL A 82 -20.74 14.72 -1.14
N LYS A 83 -20.19 15.13 -2.28
CA LYS A 83 -20.94 15.82 -3.32
C LYS A 83 -21.99 14.90 -3.93
N VAL A 84 -23.21 15.40 -4.04
CA VAL A 84 -24.31 14.72 -4.75
C VAL A 84 -24.01 14.78 -6.26
N PRO A 85 -24.08 13.65 -6.99
CA PRO A 85 -23.91 13.63 -8.45
C PRO A 85 -24.86 14.59 -9.17
N LYS A 86 -24.32 15.49 -9.99
CA LYS A 86 -25.09 16.44 -10.80
C LYS A 86 -25.17 15.99 -12.26
N VAL A 87 -26.27 16.33 -12.91
CA VAL A 87 -26.39 16.34 -14.37
C VAL A 87 -26.15 17.78 -14.84
N THR A 88 -25.41 17.96 -15.94
CA THR A 88 -25.10 19.26 -16.53
C THR A 88 -26.36 20.13 -16.68
N GLY A 89 -26.28 21.42 -16.29
CA GLY A 89 -27.40 22.37 -16.38
C GLY A 89 -28.45 22.28 -15.27
N THR A 90 -28.19 21.49 -14.21
CA THR A 90 -29.09 21.40 -13.04
C THR A 90 -28.39 21.75 -11.73
N SER A 91 -29.10 22.42 -10.84
CA SER A 91 -28.72 22.59 -9.45
C SER A 91 -29.44 21.55 -8.59
N THR A 92 -28.78 21.00 -7.58
CA THR A 92 -29.36 20.03 -6.64
C THR A 92 -29.31 20.58 -5.22
N PHE A 93 -30.38 20.38 -4.46
CA PHE A 93 -30.39 20.58 -3.01
C PHE A 93 -30.76 19.27 -2.29
N PRO A 94 -29.94 18.81 -1.32
CA PRO A 94 -28.64 19.35 -0.96
C PRO A 94 -27.58 19.12 -2.07
N ASP A 95 -26.51 19.93 -2.08
CA ASP A 95 -25.34 19.72 -2.97
C ASP A 95 -24.32 18.74 -2.35
N TYR A 96 -24.31 18.65 -1.01
CA TYR A 96 -23.48 17.72 -0.25
C TYR A 96 -24.31 17.01 0.81
N VAL A 97 -24.01 15.74 1.05
CA VAL A 97 -24.56 14.93 2.14
C VAL A 97 -23.43 14.36 2.99
N ILE A 98 -23.69 14.06 4.25
CA ILE A 98 -22.72 13.40 5.12
C ILE A 98 -22.85 11.89 4.94
N LEU A 99 -21.77 11.24 4.49
CA LEU A 99 -21.67 9.78 4.35
C LEU A 99 -20.36 9.28 4.92
N ASP A 100 -20.35 8.03 5.35
CA ASP A 100 -19.12 7.38 5.77
C ASP A 100 -18.25 7.05 4.56
N ARG A 101 -16.98 7.46 4.65
CA ARG A 101 -15.94 7.23 3.66
C ARG A 101 -14.69 6.67 4.33
N CYS A 102 -13.99 5.83 3.59
CA CYS A 102 -12.77 5.19 4.08
C CYS A 102 -11.65 6.20 4.09
N ASP A 103 -11.11 6.45 5.27
CA ASP A 103 -10.06 7.44 5.48
C ASP A 103 -9.21 7.09 6.71
N GLY A 104 -8.07 7.76 6.81
CA GLY A 104 -7.02 7.48 7.79
C GLY A 104 -5.82 6.76 7.19
N GLY A 105 -4.82 6.54 8.05
CA GLY A 105 -3.55 5.94 7.71
C GLY A 105 -3.54 4.42 7.76
N CYS A 106 -2.56 3.86 7.05
CA CYS A 106 -2.15 2.46 7.14
C CYS A 106 -0.81 2.40 7.86
N PRO A 107 -0.81 2.18 9.19
CA PRO A 107 0.43 2.16 9.97
C PRO A 107 1.44 1.18 9.40
N TYR A 108 2.70 1.59 9.36
CA TYR A 108 3.84 0.80 8.88
C TYR A 108 3.82 0.44 7.38
N ALA A 109 2.84 0.91 6.62
CA ALA A 109 2.69 0.62 5.18
C ALA A 109 2.32 1.86 4.34
N GLN A 110 2.58 3.08 4.86
CA GLN A 110 2.08 4.33 4.27
C GLN A 110 2.55 4.57 2.83
N GLN A 111 3.69 4.01 2.43
CA GLN A 111 4.27 4.17 1.09
C GLN A 111 3.72 3.18 0.05
N ILE A 112 3.07 2.10 0.48
CA ILE A 112 2.66 0.99 -0.40
C ILE A 112 1.16 0.67 -0.30
N ALA A 113 0.49 1.11 0.76
CA ALA A 113 -0.91 0.86 1.03
C ALA A 113 -1.65 2.17 1.36
N ARG A 114 -2.96 2.15 1.11
CA ARG A 114 -3.89 3.23 1.46
C ARG A 114 -5.19 2.65 2.01
N CYS A 115 -5.97 3.47 2.68
CA CYS A 115 -7.26 3.06 3.19
C CYS A 115 -8.26 2.87 2.04
N LEU A 116 -8.74 1.65 1.84
CA LEU A 116 -9.67 1.27 0.78
C LEU A 116 -11.00 0.80 1.34
N VAL A 117 -12.06 0.98 0.56
CA VAL A 117 -13.36 0.37 0.83
C VAL A 117 -13.30 -1.12 0.54
N THR A 118 -13.74 -1.92 1.51
CA THR A 118 -13.93 -3.37 1.32
C THR A 118 -15.41 -3.73 1.29
N HIS A 119 -16.24 -2.98 2.00
CA HIS A 119 -17.69 -3.14 1.99
C HIS A 119 -18.37 -1.78 1.98
N GLN A 120 -19.46 -1.71 1.22
CA GLN A 120 -20.31 -0.54 1.13
C GLN A 120 -21.74 -0.96 0.88
N GLU A 121 -22.66 -0.10 1.26
CA GLU A 121 -24.09 -0.26 1.02
C GLU A 121 -24.58 0.85 0.09
N LYS A 122 -25.57 0.50 -0.74
CA LYS A 122 -26.27 1.47 -1.58
C LYS A 122 -27.31 2.19 -0.71
N ILE A 123 -27.31 3.51 -0.77
CA ILE A 123 -28.30 4.36 -0.13
C ILE A 123 -29.03 5.19 -1.17
N GLU A 124 -30.27 5.56 -0.85
CA GLU A 124 -31.13 6.36 -1.71
C GLU A 124 -31.32 7.74 -1.08
N VAL A 125 -30.76 8.76 -1.74
CA VAL A 125 -30.79 10.14 -1.26
C VAL A 125 -31.84 10.91 -2.06
N MET A 126 -32.82 11.48 -1.37
CA MET A 126 -33.81 12.35 -1.99
C MET A 126 -33.24 13.74 -2.18
N VAL A 127 -33.30 14.25 -3.41
CA VAL A 127 -32.74 15.55 -3.80
C VAL A 127 -33.77 16.36 -4.56
N THR A 128 -33.74 17.67 -4.37
CA THR A 128 -34.48 18.62 -5.20
C THR A 128 -33.60 19.06 -6.35
N LYS A 129 -33.94 18.66 -7.57
CA LYS A 129 -33.37 19.25 -8.78
C LYS A 129 -34.10 20.53 -9.13
N VAL A 130 -33.31 21.57 -9.38
CA VAL A 130 -33.76 22.89 -9.81
C VAL A 130 -33.11 23.18 -11.16
N ASN A 131 -33.93 23.48 -12.16
CA ASN A 131 -33.47 24.06 -13.43
C ASN A 131 -34.20 25.39 -13.68
N ALA A 132 -34.01 26.01 -14.84
CA ALA A 132 -34.60 27.30 -15.17
C ALA A 132 -36.15 27.31 -15.17
N PHE A 133 -36.80 26.15 -15.31
CA PHE A 133 -38.24 26.05 -15.55
C PHE A 133 -38.99 25.15 -14.55
N SER A 134 -38.30 24.35 -13.74
CA SER A 134 -38.93 23.37 -12.85
C SER A 134 -38.11 23.05 -11.60
N ARG A 135 -38.85 22.61 -10.57
CA ARG A 135 -38.34 21.97 -9.36
C ARG A 135 -38.91 20.57 -9.28
N LYS A 136 -38.06 19.56 -9.16
CA LYS A 136 -38.46 18.16 -9.12
C LYS A 136 -37.71 17.41 -8.02
N LEU A 137 -38.43 16.61 -7.26
CA LEU A 137 -37.86 15.63 -6.33
C LEU A 137 -37.40 14.41 -7.10
N GLU A 138 -36.16 13.99 -6.87
CA GLU A 138 -35.59 12.79 -7.45
C GLU A 138 -34.79 12.02 -6.41
N THR A 139 -34.71 10.70 -6.58
CA THR A 139 -33.87 9.84 -5.76
C THR A 139 -32.57 9.55 -6.49
N VAL A 140 -31.44 9.81 -5.82
CA VAL A 140 -30.10 9.54 -6.33
C VAL A 140 -29.48 8.40 -5.52
N ALA A 141 -28.99 7.39 -6.21
CA ALA A 141 -28.23 6.31 -5.58
C ALA A 141 -26.82 6.80 -5.22
N MET A 142 -26.45 6.66 -3.95
CA MET A 142 -25.11 6.91 -3.44
C MET A 142 -24.63 5.69 -2.64
N TYR A 143 -23.37 5.68 -2.23
CA TYR A 143 -22.79 4.57 -1.47
C TYR A 143 -22.20 5.06 -0.16
N ASN A 144 -22.56 4.36 0.92
CA ASN A 144 -22.04 4.55 2.27
C ASN A 144 -21.03 3.43 2.56
N HIS A 145 -19.81 3.78 2.98
CA HIS A 145 -18.78 2.78 3.25
C HIS A 145 -19.02 2.17 4.63
N THR A 146 -19.13 0.85 4.72
CA THR A 146 -19.42 0.15 5.97
C THR A 146 -18.21 -0.56 6.55
N ARG A 147 -17.21 -0.89 5.70
CA ARG A 147 -15.92 -1.44 6.14
C ARG A 147 -14.78 -0.95 5.25
N CYS A 148 -13.65 -0.70 5.89
CA CYS A 148 -12.43 -0.25 5.26
C CYS A 148 -11.28 -1.16 5.68
N ASP A 149 -10.27 -1.27 4.81
CA ASP A 149 -9.04 -1.97 5.13
C ASP A 149 -7.86 -1.36 4.37
N CYS A 150 -6.66 -1.64 4.84
CA CYS A 150 -5.43 -1.25 4.19
C CYS A 150 -5.19 -2.12 2.97
N GLY A 151 -5.27 -1.50 1.79
CA GLY A 151 -5.04 -2.18 0.52
C GLY A 151 -3.91 -1.56 -0.27
N CYS A 152 -3.26 -2.37 -1.09
CA CYS A 152 -2.16 -1.95 -1.93
C CYS A 152 -2.56 -0.79 -2.86
N ILE A 153 -1.67 0.21 -2.98
CA ILE A 153 -1.85 1.30 -3.94
C ILE A 153 -1.75 0.75 -5.37
N LYS A 154 -0.70 -0.05 -5.62
CA LYS A 154 -0.55 -0.85 -6.84
C LYS A 154 -1.45 -2.07 -6.80
N LYS A 155 -1.89 -2.52 -7.97
CA LYS A 155 -2.72 -3.70 -8.16
C LYS A 155 -1.93 -4.78 -8.92
N PRO A 156 -2.34 -6.06 -8.82
CA PRO A 156 -1.75 -7.12 -9.64
C PRO A 156 -1.79 -6.77 -11.14
N SER A 157 -2.87 -6.14 -11.60
CA SER A 157 -3.07 -5.70 -12.99
C SER A 157 -2.03 -4.69 -13.48
N ASP A 158 -1.31 -4.04 -12.57
CA ASP A 158 -0.27 -3.07 -12.92
C ASP A 158 1.08 -3.77 -13.21
N CYS A 159 1.15 -5.10 -13.00
CA CYS A 159 2.32 -5.89 -13.33
C CYS A 159 2.27 -6.38 -14.78
N ASP A 160 3.43 -6.34 -15.43
CA ASP A 160 3.66 -7.12 -16.65
C ASP A 160 3.83 -8.60 -16.28
N TYR A 161 2.77 -9.39 -16.47
CA TYR A 161 2.74 -10.81 -16.12
C TYR A 161 3.69 -11.70 -16.94
N THR A 162 4.27 -11.18 -18.04
CA THR A 162 5.27 -11.92 -18.80
C THR A 162 6.61 -12.01 -18.06
N LYS A 163 6.94 -10.99 -17.26
CA LYS A 163 8.22 -10.86 -16.55
C LYS A 163 8.10 -10.76 -15.04
N HIS A 164 6.92 -10.44 -14.51
CA HIS A 164 6.66 -10.25 -13.09
C HIS A 164 5.65 -11.24 -12.49
N ARG A 165 5.80 -11.46 -11.19
CA ARG A 165 4.80 -12.06 -10.30
C ARG A 165 4.39 -11.04 -9.24
N TRP A 166 3.09 -10.92 -9.01
CA TRP A 166 2.57 -10.07 -7.93
C TRP A 166 2.87 -10.67 -6.56
N ASP A 167 3.46 -9.86 -5.68
CA ASP A 167 3.63 -10.16 -4.26
C ASP A 167 2.66 -9.29 -3.44
N SER A 168 1.59 -9.93 -2.96
CA SER A 168 0.55 -9.28 -2.16
C SER A 168 1.04 -8.81 -0.79
N SER A 169 2.13 -9.37 -0.27
CA SER A 169 2.66 -8.98 1.05
C SER A 169 3.47 -7.68 0.99
N THR A 170 4.08 -7.38 -0.15
CA THR A 170 4.87 -6.16 -0.33
C THR A 170 4.24 -5.17 -1.31
N CYS A 171 3.07 -5.50 -1.86
CA CYS A 171 2.36 -4.69 -2.87
C CYS A 171 3.25 -4.36 -4.08
N LYS A 172 4.07 -5.32 -4.53
CA LYS A 172 5.07 -5.12 -5.59
C LYS A 172 4.96 -6.19 -6.67
N CYS A 173 5.25 -5.78 -7.89
CA CYS A 173 5.61 -6.68 -8.97
C CYS A 173 7.05 -7.12 -8.72
N ARG A 174 7.28 -8.42 -8.53
CA ARG A 174 8.63 -8.98 -8.42
C ARG A 174 9.00 -9.67 -9.70
N CYS A 175 10.23 -9.50 -10.15
CA CYS A 175 10.70 -10.24 -11.30
C CYS A 175 10.65 -11.75 -11.07
N ILE A 176 10.23 -12.47 -12.12
CA ILE A 176 10.27 -13.93 -12.15
C ILE A 176 11.73 -14.39 -12.28
N ALA A 177 12.49 -13.70 -13.12
CA ALA A 177 13.93 -13.91 -13.28
C ALA A 177 14.72 -13.21 -12.15
N HIS A 178 15.89 -13.74 -11.85
CA HIS A 178 16.83 -13.16 -10.90
C HIS A 178 17.98 -12.46 -11.62
N GLY A 179 18.40 -11.30 -11.13
CA GLY A 179 19.53 -10.52 -11.68
C GLY A 179 20.93 -11.09 -11.43
N SER A 180 21.05 -12.33 -10.96
CA SER A 180 22.35 -12.96 -10.68
C SER A 180 23.23 -13.16 -11.92
N HIS A 181 22.63 -13.11 -13.12
CA HIS A 181 23.33 -13.21 -14.39
C HIS A 181 23.90 -11.87 -14.88
N CYS A 182 23.57 -10.75 -14.23
CA CYS A 182 24.12 -9.45 -14.60
C CYS A 182 25.61 -9.39 -14.32
N ASN A 183 26.37 -8.76 -15.23
CA ASN A 183 27.77 -8.45 -14.96
C ASN A 183 27.83 -7.30 -13.94
N THR A 184 28.03 -7.62 -12.66
CA THR A 184 28.02 -6.65 -11.55
C THR A 184 29.03 -5.51 -11.67
N ARG A 185 30.05 -5.63 -12.54
CA ARG A 185 31.00 -4.52 -12.78
C ARG A 185 30.47 -3.47 -13.74
N MET A 186 29.52 -3.82 -14.61
CA MET A 186 29.08 -2.98 -15.72
C MET A 186 27.56 -2.78 -15.76
N GLN A 187 26.81 -3.67 -15.11
CA GLN A 187 25.37 -3.73 -15.14
C GLN A 187 24.77 -3.76 -13.73
N ALA A 188 23.61 -3.16 -13.59
CA ALA A 188 22.72 -3.25 -12.43
C ALA A 188 21.42 -3.95 -12.84
N TRP A 189 20.83 -4.69 -11.90
CA TRP A 189 19.52 -5.28 -12.10
C TRP A 189 18.43 -4.21 -11.94
N ASN A 190 17.61 -4.01 -12.97
CA ASN A 190 16.42 -3.18 -12.89
C ASN A 190 15.21 -4.06 -12.52
N GLU A 191 14.68 -3.86 -11.31
CA GLU A 191 13.51 -4.59 -10.78
C GLU A 191 12.17 -4.22 -11.44
N GLN A 192 12.11 -3.12 -12.20
CA GLN A 192 10.93 -2.73 -12.97
C GLN A 192 10.90 -3.41 -14.35
N ASP A 193 12.08 -3.58 -14.94
CA ASP A 193 12.21 -4.14 -16.28
C ASP A 193 12.59 -5.61 -16.30
N CYS A 194 13.02 -6.15 -15.16
CA CYS A 194 13.53 -7.50 -15.01
C CYS A 194 14.67 -7.79 -15.98
N ALA A 195 15.57 -6.82 -16.12
CA ALA A 195 16.69 -6.87 -17.04
C ALA A 195 17.97 -6.29 -16.40
N CYS A 196 19.11 -6.74 -16.92
CA CYS A 196 20.40 -6.14 -16.61
C CYS A 196 20.58 -4.88 -17.45
N GLU A 197 20.75 -3.74 -16.80
CA GLU A 197 20.96 -2.45 -17.44
C GLU A 197 22.36 -1.93 -17.17
N CYS A 198 22.94 -1.24 -18.14
CA CYS A 198 24.24 -0.63 -17.97
C CYS A 198 24.22 0.42 -16.85
N ILE A 199 25.19 0.35 -15.94
CA ILE A 199 25.34 1.30 -14.82
C ILE A 199 25.57 2.73 -15.33
N HIS A 200 26.29 2.84 -16.46
CA HIS A 200 26.58 4.12 -17.11
C HIS A 200 25.71 4.28 -18.35
N ALA A 201 25.27 5.53 -18.56
CA ALA A 201 24.53 5.90 -19.75
C ALA A 201 25.37 5.67 -21.02
N PRO A 202 24.71 5.41 -22.16
CA PRO A 202 25.39 5.33 -23.46
C PRO A 202 26.27 6.55 -23.71
N VAL A 203 27.51 6.32 -24.12
CA VAL A 203 28.44 7.38 -24.55
C VAL A 203 28.48 7.47 -26.07
N ASP A 204 28.91 8.62 -26.60
CA ASP A 204 29.19 8.76 -28.02
C ASP A 204 30.37 7.84 -28.42
N CYS A 205 30.09 6.88 -29.29
CA CYS A 205 31.04 5.89 -29.76
C CYS A 205 31.82 6.34 -31.01
N GLY A 206 31.60 7.58 -31.47
CA GLY A 206 32.15 8.10 -32.71
C GLY A 206 31.48 7.51 -33.95
N ARG A 207 32.12 7.65 -35.11
CA ARG A 207 31.50 7.35 -36.41
C ARG A 207 31.44 5.87 -36.82
N THR A 208 32.21 5.00 -36.19
CA THR A 208 32.43 3.62 -36.66
C THR A 208 31.95 2.55 -35.69
N LYS A 209 31.50 2.95 -34.50
CA LYS A 209 31.07 2.05 -33.44
C LYS A 209 29.70 2.48 -32.93
N GLU A 210 28.98 1.53 -32.38
CA GLU A 210 27.68 1.73 -31.74
C GLU A 210 27.75 1.25 -30.30
N TRP A 211 26.91 1.87 -29.45
CA TRP A 211 26.79 1.46 -28.07
C TRP A 211 26.09 0.10 -27.96
N ASP A 212 26.74 -0.84 -27.28
CA ASP A 212 26.19 -2.15 -26.96
C ASP A 212 25.52 -2.13 -25.58
N PHE A 213 24.20 -2.28 -25.54
CA PHE A 213 23.45 -2.35 -24.29
C PHE A 213 23.65 -3.66 -23.50
N ILE A 214 24.19 -4.71 -24.14
CA ILE A 214 24.50 -5.99 -23.48
C ILE A 214 25.86 -5.92 -22.80
N ASN A 215 26.87 -5.38 -23.49
CA ASN A 215 28.25 -5.32 -22.98
C ASN A 215 28.63 -3.96 -22.37
N CYS A 216 27.73 -2.98 -22.42
CA CYS A 216 27.92 -1.64 -21.85
C CYS A 216 29.19 -0.95 -22.36
N GLY A 217 29.36 -0.91 -23.68
CA GLY A 217 30.52 -0.33 -24.32
C GLY A 217 30.39 -0.19 -25.83
N CYS A 218 31.32 0.54 -26.44
CA CYS A 218 31.32 0.81 -27.88
C CYS A 218 31.90 -0.36 -28.68
N ARG A 219 31.11 -0.93 -29.60
CA ARG A 219 31.53 -2.03 -30.49
C ARG A 219 31.25 -1.74 -31.96
N LEU A 220 31.91 -2.46 -32.85
CA LEU A 220 31.56 -2.42 -34.27
C LEU A 220 30.15 -3.00 -34.48
N PRO A 221 29.33 -2.42 -35.37
CA PRO A 221 28.03 -2.98 -35.72
C PRO A 221 28.19 -4.40 -36.31
N PRO A 222 27.22 -5.30 -36.08
CA PRO A 222 27.26 -6.64 -36.65
C PRO A 222 27.32 -6.56 -38.19
N LYS A 223 28.21 -7.33 -38.81
CA LYS A 223 28.19 -7.49 -40.27
C LYS A 223 26.91 -8.20 -40.66
N LEU A 224 26.03 -7.54 -41.42
CA LEU A 224 24.91 -8.18 -42.08
C LEU A 224 25.46 -9.26 -43.02
N SER A 225 25.24 -10.53 -42.66
CA SER A 225 25.53 -11.71 -43.48
C SER A 225 24.40 -11.99 -44.45
#